data_AF-A0A4V3DM42-F1
#
_entry.id   AF-A0A4V3DM42-F1
#
_cell.length_a   1.000
_cell.length_b   1.000
_cell.length_c   1.000
_cell.angle_alpha   90.00
_cell.angle_beta   90.00
_cell.angle_gamma   90.00
#
_symmetry.space_group_name_H-M   'P 1'
#
loop_
_entity.id
_entity.type
_entity.pdbx_description
1 polymer ?
#
loop_
_entity_poly.entity_id
_entity_poly.type
_entity_poly.pdbx_seq_one_letter_code
_entity_poly.pdbx_strand_id
1 'polypeptide(L)'
;MKLHCALALAFAAFLPLAASAAGPANKTDRSEKAVPAAEAGSSSLVCYFQKGTDTTWYWGLTSASAWYSLPGNFQTTPYTKLEKFFSTASQGDITSACANSATYYGLVGYNLLAAFAATKKAGYNYPIVINNVELYPQY
;
A
#
# COMPACT_ATOMS: atom_id res chain seq x y z
N MET A 1 -57.94 -3.75 29.57
CA MET A 1 -56.60 -4.31 29.75
C MET A 1 -55.77 -3.94 28.53
N LYS A 2 -54.67 -3.20 28.73
CA LYS A 2 -53.74 -2.75 27.68
C LYS A 2 -52.71 -3.86 27.45
N LEU A 3 -52.58 -4.37 26.22
CA LEU A 3 -51.45 -5.20 25.82
C LEU A 3 -50.68 -4.49 24.72
N HIS A 4 -49.47 -4.04 25.07
CA HIS A 4 -48.51 -3.43 24.17
C HIS A 4 -47.81 -4.54 23.41
N CYS A 5 -47.96 -4.59 22.09
CA CYS A 5 -47.19 -5.48 21.23
C CYS A 5 -45.84 -4.79 20.97
N ALA A 6 -44.79 -5.28 21.63
CA ALA A 6 -43.44 -4.77 21.49
C ALA A 6 -42.87 -5.18 20.12
N LEU A 7 -42.51 -4.16 19.34
CA LEU A 7 -41.80 -4.27 18.08
C LEU A 7 -40.32 -4.61 18.35
N ALA A 8 -39.91 -5.84 18.09
CA ALA A 8 -38.49 -6.23 18.11
C ALA A 8 -37.95 -6.23 16.68
N LEU A 9 -37.40 -5.09 16.24
CA LEU A 9 -36.55 -5.01 15.06
C LEU A 9 -35.18 -5.59 15.41
N ALA A 10 -34.93 -6.83 14.98
CA ALA A 10 -33.59 -7.41 14.98
C ALA A 10 -32.77 -6.77 13.85
N PHE A 11 -31.93 -5.79 14.18
CA PHE A 11 -30.89 -5.28 13.29
C PHE A 11 -29.76 -6.32 13.25
N ALA A 12 -29.76 -7.17 12.23
CA ALA A 12 -28.61 -8.00 11.91
C ALA A 12 -27.49 -7.09 11.38
N ALA A 13 -26.46 -6.87 12.20
CA ALA A 13 -25.26 -6.16 11.79
C ALA A 13 -24.50 -7.02 10.77
N PHE A 14 -24.72 -6.75 9.48
CA PHE A 14 -23.84 -7.22 8.41
C PHE A 14 -22.50 -6.46 8.57
N LEU A 15 -21.52 -7.09 9.22
CA LEU A 15 -20.14 -6.65 9.11
C LEU A 15 -19.67 -6.95 7.67
N PRO A 16 -19.30 -5.95 6.86
CA PRO A 16 -18.68 -6.24 5.58
C PRO A 16 -17.36 -6.94 5.86
N LEU A 17 -17.23 -8.17 5.38
CA LEU A 17 -15.96 -8.87 5.28
C LEU A 17 -15.10 -8.01 4.35
N ALA A 18 -14.09 -7.31 4.89
CA ALA A 18 -13.15 -6.56 4.09
C ALA A 18 -12.46 -7.56 3.14
N ALA A 19 -12.85 -7.53 1.86
CA ALA A 19 -12.24 -8.36 0.84
C ALA A 19 -10.80 -7.85 0.66
N SER A 20 -9.82 -8.69 1.02
CA SER A 20 -8.42 -8.42 0.72
C SER A 20 -8.30 -8.00 -0.75
N ALA A 21 -7.74 -6.82 -1.02
CA ALA A 21 -7.51 -6.34 -2.37
C ALA A 21 -6.78 -7.43 -3.19
N ALA A 22 -7.46 -7.97 -4.21
CA ALA A 22 -6.89 -9.03 -5.04
C ALA A 22 -5.58 -8.55 -5.67
N GLY A 23 -4.52 -9.34 -5.53
CA GLY A 23 -3.19 -9.05 -6.07
C GLY A 23 -3.10 -9.17 -7.60
N PRO A 24 -1.88 -9.15 -8.16
CA PRO A 24 -1.67 -9.36 -9.59
C PRO A 24 -2.17 -10.75 -10.01
N ALA A 25 -2.83 -10.85 -11.17
CA ALA A 25 -3.39 -12.10 -11.68
C ALA A 25 -2.32 -13.17 -11.97
N ASN A 26 -1.10 -12.75 -12.37
CA ASN A 26 0.06 -13.60 -12.49
C ASN A 26 1.36 -12.76 -12.49
N LYS A 27 2.52 -13.44 -12.40
CA LYS A 27 3.85 -12.82 -12.38
C LYS A 27 4.30 -12.17 -13.70
N THR A 28 3.63 -12.48 -14.82
CA THR A 28 3.93 -11.91 -16.14
C THR A 28 3.15 -10.62 -16.42
N ASP A 29 2.09 -10.37 -15.66
CA ASP A 29 1.45 -9.07 -15.61
C ASP A 29 2.36 -8.10 -14.85
N ARG A 30 3.05 -7.25 -15.62
CA ARG A 30 3.78 -6.10 -15.05
C ARG A 30 2.81 -5.35 -14.14
N SER A 31 3.15 -5.28 -12.85
CA SER A 31 2.31 -4.69 -11.80
C SER A 31 1.82 -3.29 -12.19
N GLU A 32 2.61 -2.58 -12.99
CA GLU A 32 2.37 -1.27 -13.59
C GLU A 32 1.06 -1.17 -14.39
N LYS A 33 0.52 -2.30 -14.88
CA LYS A 33 -0.73 -2.35 -15.64
C LYS A 33 -1.98 -2.35 -14.75
N ALA A 34 -1.86 -2.74 -13.48
CA ALA A 34 -2.90 -2.60 -12.47
C ALA A 34 -2.56 -1.44 -11.53
N VAL A 35 -3.54 -0.62 -11.13
CA VAL A 35 -3.37 0.27 -9.98
C VAL A 35 -4.08 -0.40 -8.83
N PRO A 36 -3.38 -0.82 -7.76
CA PRO A 36 -4.05 -1.27 -6.56
C PRO A 36 -4.97 -0.14 -6.09
N ALA A 37 -6.25 -0.44 -5.92
CA ALA A 37 -7.15 0.51 -5.28
C ALA A 37 -6.69 0.68 -3.83
N ALA A 38 -6.39 1.90 -3.43
CA ALA A 38 -6.17 2.23 -2.04
C ALA A 38 -7.52 2.56 -1.39
N GLU A 39 -7.79 1.98 -0.24
CA GLU A 39 -8.96 2.32 0.58
C GLU A 39 -8.76 3.68 1.25
N ALA A 40 -9.85 4.28 1.76
CA ALA A 40 -9.75 5.50 2.56
C ALA A 40 -8.82 5.28 3.77
N GLY A 41 -7.88 6.20 4.00
CA GLY A 41 -6.86 6.05 5.05
C GLY A 41 -5.71 5.12 4.68
N SER A 42 -5.49 4.88 3.39
CA SER A 42 -4.37 4.11 2.87
C SER A 42 -3.84 4.64 1.54
N SER A 43 -2.71 4.10 1.10
CA SER A 43 -2.14 4.31 -0.23
C SER A 43 -1.57 2.99 -0.77
N SER A 44 -1.35 2.90 -2.07
CA SER A 44 -0.60 1.80 -2.65
C SER A 44 0.90 2.03 -2.40
N LEU A 45 1.65 0.94 -2.16
CA LEU A 45 3.09 1.01 -1.96
C LEU A 45 3.82 0.69 -3.27
N VAL A 46 4.67 1.59 -3.76
CA VAL A 46 5.59 1.29 -4.87
C VAL A 46 7.00 1.04 -4.34
N CYS A 47 7.64 -0.01 -4.85
CA CYS A 47 8.99 -0.44 -4.50
C CYS A 47 9.89 -0.35 -5.75
N TYR A 48 10.92 0.48 -5.69
CA TYR A 48 11.93 0.61 -6.72
C TYR A 48 13.10 -0.32 -6.41
N PHE A 49 13.58 -1.02 -7.43
CA PHE A 49 14.65 -1.98 -7.32
C PHE A 49 15.76 -1.67 -8.31
N GLN A 50 17.01 -1.89 -7.89
CA GLN A 50 18.19 -1.62 -8.71
C GLN A 50 19.12 -2.82 -8.82
N LYS A 51 19.66 -3.05 -10.02
CA LYS A 51 20.74 -4.00 -10.31
C LYS A 51 21.76 -3.36 -11.25
N GLY A 52 22.90 -2.93 -10.72
CA GLY A 52 23.86 -2.12 -11.49
C GLY A 52 23.21 -0.80 -11.92
N THR A 53 23.15 -0.53 -13.22
CA THR A 53 22.48 0.65 -13.79
C THR A 53 20.99 0.45 -14.04
N ASP A 54 20.49 -0.79 -13.94
CA ASP A 54 19.11 -1.12 -14.26
C ASP A 54 18.20 -0.81 -13.07
N THR A 55 17.21 0.04 -13.29
CA THR A 55 16.17 0.37 -12.30
C THR A 55 14.82 -0.08 -12.81
N THR A 56 14.06 -0.75 -11.95
CA THR A 56 12.67 -1.17 -12.21
C THR A 56 11.81 -0.91 -10.97
N TRP A 57 10.49 -1.01 -11.08
CA TRP A 57 9.60 -0.84 -9.95
C TRP A 57 8.41 -1.77 -10.02
N TYR A 58 7.92 -2.17 -8.83
CA TYR A 58 6.72 -2.98 -8.69
C TYR A 58 5.89 -2.51 -7.49
N TRP A 59 4.60 -2.84 -7.48
CA TRP A 59 3.76 -2.61 -6.29
C TRP A 59 4.17 -3.57 -5.18
N GLY A 60 4.14 -3.11 -3.94
CA GLY A 60 4.36 -3.92 -2.74
C GLY A 60 3.28 -4.98 -2.60
N LEU A 61 3.68 -6.16 -2.10
CA LEU A 61 2.79 -7.31 -1.95
C LEU A 61 2.76 -7.80 -0.49
N THR A 62 1.61 -8.32 -0.08
CA THR A 62 1.53 -9.16 1.12
C THR A 62 2.23 -10.51 0.86
N SER A 63 2.46 -11.30 1.90
CA SER A 63 3.01 -12.66 1.77
C SER A 63 2.10 -13.60 0.97
N ALA A 64 0.80 -13.32 0.95
CA ALA A 64 -0.19 -14.03 0.14
C ALA A 64 -0.23 -13.55 -1.32
N SER A 65 0.73 -12.72 -1.75
CA SER A 65 0.78 -12.09 -3.07
C SER A 65 -0.42 -11.18 -3.38
N ALA A 66 -1.14 -10.70 -2.35
CA ALA A 66 -2.15 -9.66 -2.51
C ALA A 66 -1.48 -8.28 -2.56
N TRP A 67 -2.16 -7.25 -3.10
CA TRP A 67 -1.60 -5.89 -3.06
C TRP A 67 -1.46 -5.42 -1.62
N TYR A 68 -0.31 -4.85 -1.29
CA TYR A 68 -0.10 -4.25 0.02
C TYR A 68 -0.75 -2.87 0.09
N SER A 69 -1.68 -2.71 1.02
CA SER A 69 -2.30 -1.42 1.35
C SER A 69 -1.48 -0.76 2.46
N LEU A 70 -0.83 0.37 2.16
CA LEU A 70 -0.02 1.13 3.09
C LEU A 70 -0.93 2.02 3.95
N PRO A 71 -1.10 1.76 5.26
CA PRO A 71 -1.96 2.56 6.12
C PRO A 71 -1.35 3.94 6.42
N GLY A 72 -2.17 4.98 6.42
CA GLY A 72 -1.72 6.34 6.68
C GLY A 72 -2.56 7.41 6.00
N ASN A 73 -2.04 8.63 5.94
CA ASN A 73 -2.74 9.75 5.33
C ASN A 73 -1.79 10.65 4.54
N PHE A 74 -2.31 11.21 3.44
CA PHE A 74 -1.62 12.28 2.71
C PHE A 74 -1.71 13.58 3.50
N GLN A 75 -0.58 14.28 3.60
CA GLN A 75 -0.52 15.63 4.16
C GLN A 75 0.40 16.49 3.31
N THR A 76 -0.05 17.72 3.06
CA THR A 76 0.77 18.75 2.43
C THR A 76 1.60 19.44 3.50
N THR A 77 2.93 19.36 3.39
CA THR A 77 3.81 19.99 4.37
C THR A 77 3.66 21.50 4.35
N PRO A 78 3.56 22.15 5.54
CA PRO A 78 3.65 23.60 5.64
C PRO A 78 4.93 24.10 4.96
N TYR A 79 4.86 25.29 4.35
CA TYR A 79 5.96 25.98 3.66
C TYR A 79 6.41 25.40 2.31
N THR A 80 6.72 24.11 2.20
CA THR A 80 7.21 23.54 0.92
C THR A 80 6.09 23.14 -0.04
N LYS A 81 4.85 22.98 0.45
CA LYS A 81 3.68 22.58 -0.34
C LYS A 81 3.84 21.22 -1.03
N LEU A 82 4.75 20.39 -0.53
CA LEU A 82 4.95 19.03 -1.00
C LEU A 82 3.96 18.10 -0.31
N GLU A 83 3.29 17.26 -1.09
CA GLU A 83 2.43 16.19 -0.57
C GLU A 83 3.31 15.00 -0.16
N LYS A 84 3.11 14.53 1.08
CA LYS A 84 3.80 13.36 1.64
C LYS A 84 2.79 12.41 2.24
N PHE A 85 3.16 11.14 2.37
CA PHE A 85 2.31 10.14 3.01
C PHE A 85 2.83 9.81 4.40
N PHE A 86 2.06 10.17 5.42
CA PHE A 86 2.38 9.89 6.82
C PHE A 86 1.80 8.53 7.17
N SER A 87 2.67 7.52 7.22
CA SER A 87 2.26 6.13 7.43
C SER A 87 2.30 5.76 8.90
N THR A 88 1.38 4.87 9.29
CA THR A 88 1.40 4.18 10.58
C THR A 88 2.06 2.80 10.50
N ALA A 89 2.43 2.33 9.30
CA ALA A 89 3.19 1.10 9.14
C ALA A 89 4.62 1.26 9.66
N SER A 90 5.24 0.16 10.07
CA SER A 90 6.66 0.16 10.39
C SER A 90 7.51 0.13 9.11
N GLN A 91 8.76 0.57 9.19
CA GLN A 91 9.70 0.41 8.07
C GLN A 91 9.91 -1.07 7.73
N GLY A 92 9.84 -1.96 8.74
CA GLY A 92 9.91 -3.41 8.56
C GLY A 92 8.76 -3.98 7.73
N ASP A 93 7.55 -3.46 7.89
CA ASP A 93 6.39 -3.89 7.08
C ASP A 93 6.54 -3.45 5.62
N ILE A 94 7.04 -2.24 5.40
CA ILE A 94 7.30 -1.69 4.07
C ILE A 94 8.38 -2.50 3.35
N THR A 95 9.51 -2.75 4.01
CA THR A 95 10.60 -3.53 3.41
C THR A 95 10.18 -4.97 3.16
N SER A 96 9.39 -5.57 4.05
CA SER A 96 8.80 -6.91 3.86
C SER A 96 7.87 -6.95 2.65
N ALA A 97 7.01 -5.94 2.49
CA ALA A 97 6.10 -5.85 1.34
C ALA A 97 6.86 -5.70 0.01
N CYS A 98 7.97 -4.95 0.02
CA CYS A 98 8.86 -4.86 -1.13
C CYS A 98 9.61 -6.18 -1.40
N ALA A 99 10.08 -6.88 -0.36
CA ALA A 99 10.75 -8.17 -0.51
C ALA A 99 9.80 -9.25 -1.08
N ASN A 100 8.53 -9.27 -0.67
CA ASN A 100 7.51 -10.13 -1.25
C ASN A 100 7.33 -9.85 -2.75
N SER A 101 7.30 -8.57 -3.13
CA SER A 101 7.22 -8.14 -4.53
C SER A 101 8.42 -8.62 -5.35
N ALA A 102 9.63 -8.41 -4.83
CA ALA A 102 10.86 -8.87 -5.48
C ALA A 102 10.88 -10.38 -5.69
N THR A 103 10.40 -11.14 -4.70
CA THR A 103 10.28 -12.60 -4.78
C THR A 103 9.25 -13.03 -5.82
N TYR A 104 8.05 -12.44 -5.78
CA TYR A 104 6.96 -12.77 -6.70
C TYR A 104 7.33 -12.53 -8.17
N TYR A 105 8.01 -11.41 -8.45
CA TYR A 105 8.42 -11.02 -9.79
C TYR A 105 9.81 -11.56 -10.21
N GLY A 106 10.47 -12.34 -9.35
CA GLY A 106 11.74 -13.01 -9.67
C GLY A 106 12.92 -12.05 -9.88
N LEU A 107 13.01 -10.99 -9.08
CA LEU A 107 14.04 -9.94 -9.19
C LEU A 107 15.41 -10.37 -8.63
N VAL A 108 16.01 -11.41 -9.22
CA VAL A 108 17.28 -11.98 -8.75
C VAL A 108 18.44 -11.01 -8.95
N GLY A 109 19.11 -10.67 -7.84
CA GLY A 109 20.26 -9.77 -7.81
C GLY A 109 19.90 -8.28 -7.83
N TYR A 110 18.61 -7.95 -7.66
CA TYR A 110 18.17 -6.58 -7.43
C TYR A 110 18.13 -6.27 -5.93
N ASN A 111 18.47 -5.03 -5.56
CA ASN A 111 18.30 -4.49 -4.21
C ASN A 111 17.15 -3.49 -4.18
N LEU A 112 16.47 -3.38 -3.03
CA LEU A 112 15.52 -2.29 -2.81
C LEU A 112 16.28 -0.95 -2.83
N LEU A 113 15.87 -0.04 -3.69
CA LEU A 113 16.46 1.30 -3.85
C LEU A 113 15.61 2.36 -3.13
N ALA A 114 14.29 2.26 -3.24
CA ALA A 114 13.38 3.23 -2.65
C ALA A 114 11.97 2.66 -2.53
N ALA A 115 11.19 3.22 -1.62
CA ALA A 115 9.77 2.95 -1.49
C ALA A 115 8.98 4.25 -1.36
N PHE A 116 7.84 4.33 -2.04
CA PHE A 116 6.96 5.49 -2.02
C PHE A 116 5.50 5.08 -1.85
N ALA A 117 4.72 5.98 -1.26
CA ALA A 117 3.27 5.91 -1.41
C ALA A 117 2.92 6.39 -2.82
N ALA A 118 1.88 5.81 -3.42
CA ALA A 118 1.40 6.21 -4.74
C ALA A 118 -0.10 6.00 -4.87
N THR A 119 -0.76 6.91 -5.57
CA THR A 119 -2.21 6.92 -5.79
C THR A 119 -2.61 6.46 -7.19
N LYS A 120 -1.65 6.40 -8.13
CA LYS A 120 -1.86 6.01 -9.53
C LYS A 120 -0.55 5.52 -10.15
N LYS A 121 -0.65 4.97 -11.38
CA LYS A 121 0.51 4.57 -12.19
C LYS A 121 1.46 5.76 -12.39
N ALA A 122 2.76 5.46 -12.43
CA ALA A 122 3.87 6.28 -12.94
C ALA A 122 3.87 7.77 -12.54
N GLY A 123 4.91 8.19 -11.81
CA GLY A 123 5.24 9.61 -11.61
C GLY A 123 4.59 10.29 -10.39
N TYR A 124 3.88 9.54 -9.55
CA TYR A 124 3.27 10.04 -8.32
C TYR A 124 3.89 9.32 -7.11
N ASN A 125 5.20 9.49 -6.98
CA ASN A 125 6.00 8.97 -5.87
C ASN A 125 5.93 9.97 -4.71
N TYR A 126 5.12 9.67 -3.71
CA TYR A 126 5.01 10.49 -2.51
C TYR A 126 5.94 9.96 -1.42
N PRO A 127 6.83 10.80 -0.86
CA PRO A 127 7.69 10.38 0.24
C PRO A 127 6.88 9.81 1.40
N ILE A 128 7.32 8.67 1.91
CA ILE A 128 6.74 8.05 3.10
C ILE A 128 7.43 8.62 4.32
N VAL A 129 6.64 9.10 5.28
CA VAL A 129 7.11 9.58 6.58
C VAL A 129 6.61 8.63 7.66
N ILE A 130 7.52 8.12 8.49
CA ILE A 130 7.22 7.31 9.69
C ILE A 130 7.88 7.99 10.88
N ASN A 131 7.14 8.23 11.97
CA ASN A 131 7.68 8.84 13.20
C ASN A 131 8.49 10.13 12.92
N ASN A 132 8.00 10.97 12.00
CA ASN A 132 8.65 12.20 11.52
C ASN A 132 9.99 12.00 10.79
N VAL A 133 10.31 10.78 10.38
CA VAL A 133 11.47 10.47 9.53
C VAL A 133 10.99 10.12 8.13
N GLU A 134 11.55 10.80 7.13
CA GLU A 134 11.31 10.50 5.72
C GLU A 134 12.20 9.33 5.29
N LEU A 135 11.59 8.28 4.73
CA LEU A 135 12.31 7.05 4.38
C LEU A 135 13.09 7.15 3.08
N TYR A 136 12.93 8.21 2.30
CA TYR A 136 13.76 8.46 1.12
C TYR A 136 14.77 9.57 1.44
N PRO A 137 16.09 9.38 1.18
CA PRO A 137 16.76 8.26 0.49
C PRO A 137 17.32 7.18 1.45
N GLN A 138 16.61 6.79 2.51
CA GLN A 138 17.14 5.95 3.61
C GLN A 138 17.10 4.43 3.37
N TYR A 139 17.10 3.96 2.11
CA TYR A 139 17.05 2.54 1.75
C TYR A 139 18.35 2.02 1.16
#